data_AF-A0A1V0JGR6-F1
#
_entry.id   AF-A0A1V0JGR6-F1
#
_cell.length_a   1.000
_cell.length_b   1.000
_cell.length_c   1.000
_cell.angle_alpha   90.00
_cell.angle_beta   90.00
_cell.angle_gamma   90.00
#
_symmetry.space_group_name_H-M   'P 1'
#
loop_
_entity.id
_entity.type
_entity.pdbx_description
1 polymer ?
#
loop_
_entity_poly.entity_id
_entity_poly.type
_entity_poly.pdbx_seq_one_letter_code
_entity_poly.pdbx_strand_id
1 'polypeptide(L)'
;PDKPQAWKAVTEEYSKKLMELACKLLGVLSEAMGLETEALTKACVDMDQKVVVNFYPKCPQPDLTLGLKRHTDPGTITVLLQDTVGGLQATRDNGKTRITVQPVEGAFVVNLGDHGHYLSNGRFRNADHQAVV
;
A
#
# COMPACT_ATOMS: atom_id res chain seq x y z
N PRO A 1 -0.80 -20.69 -3.58
CA PRO A 1 -1.38 -21.36 -4.76
C PRO A 1 -0.44 -22.44 -5.28
N ASP A 2 -0.95 -23.58 -5.75
CA ASP A 2 -0.11 -24.64 -6.33
C ASP A 2 0.08 -24.49 -7.86
N LYS A 3 -0.66 -23.55 -8.47
CA LYS A 3 -0.51 -23.15 -9.88
C LYS A 3 -0.47 -21.61 -9.99
N PRO A 4 0.39 -21.05 -10.85
CA PRO A 4 1.49 -21.73 -11.57
C PRO A 4 2.53 -22.31 -10.59
N GLN A 5 3.32 -23.31 -11.01
CA GLN A 5 4.27 -24.01 -10.14
C GLN A 5 5.28 -23.06 -9.46
N ALA A 6 5.68 -22.00 -10.17
CA ALA A 6 6.60 -20.98 -9.67
C ALA A 6 5.97 -19.99 -8.67
N TRP A 7 4.64 -20.00 -8.47
CA TRP A 7 3.94 -18.98 -7.68
C TRP A 7 4.53 -18.81 -6.28
N LYS A 8 4.73 -19.92 -5.55
CA LYS A 8 5.23 -19.87 -4.16
C LYS A 8 6.63 -19.25 -4.11
N ALA A 9 7.57 -19.79 -4.88
CA ALA A 9 8.96 -19.33 -4.91
C ALA A 9 9.07 -17.85 -5.31
N VAL A 10 8.37 -17.43 -6.36
CA VAL A 10 8.38 -16.02 -6.82
C VAL A 10 7.75 -15.10 -5.78
N THR A 11 6.63 -15.51 -5.16
CA THR A 11 5.95 -14.69 -4.14
C THR A 11 6.81 -14.57 -2.88
N GLU A 12 7.50 -15.63 -2.46
CA GLU A 12 8.42 -15.61 -1.31
C GLU A 12 9.60 -14.66 -1.55
N GLU A 13 10.23 -14.72 -2.72
CA GLU A 13 11.31 -13.80 -3.08
C GLU A 13 10.81 -12.35 -3.13
N TYR A 14 9.64 -12.13 -3.76
CA TYR A 14 9.00 -10.82 -3.81
C TYR A 14 8.68 -10.28 -2.42
N SER A 15 8.11 -11.11 -1.54
CA SER A 15 7.79 -10.78 -0.16
C SER A 15 9.03 -10.31 0.60
N LYS A 16 10.13 -11.07 0.51
CA LYS A 16 11.41 -10.72 1.13
C LYS A 16 11.95 -9.38 0.63
N LYS A 17 11.93 -9.15 -0.70
CA LYS A 17 12.39 -7.89 -1.28
C LYS A 17 11.52 -6.70 -0.90
N LEU A 18 10.21 -6.88 -0.82
CA LEU A 18 9.31 -5.85 -0.34
C LEU A 18 9.50 -5.54 1.14
N MET A 19 9.79 -6.54 1.98
CA MET A 19 10.10 -6.31 3.39
C MET A 19 11.38 -5.47 3.53
N GLU A 20 12.44 -5.81 2.78
CA GLU A 20 13.68 -5.00 2.73
C GLU A 20 13.39 -3.54 2.31
N LEU A 21 12.51 -3.33 1.32
CA LEU A 21 12.10 -2.00 0.87
C LEU A 21 11.28 -1.26 1.93
N ALA A 22 10.31 -1.94 2.56
CA ALA A 22 9.48 -1.37 3.62
C ALA A 22 10.34 -0.88 4.80
N CYS A 23 11.30 -1.67 5.25
CA CYS A 23 12.25 -1.26 6.31
C CYS A 23 13.03 0.00 5.93
N LYS A 24 13.50 0.12 4.68
CA LYS A 24 14.19 1.32 4.20
C LYS A 24 13.28 2.55 4.21
N LEU A 25 12.04 2.39 3.77
CA LEU A 25 11.04 3.47 3.77
C LEU A 25 10.70 3.91 5.20
N LEU A 26 10.55 2.97 6.14
CA LEU A 26 10.37 3.28 7.56
C LEU A 26 11.58 4.02 8.15
N GLY A 27 12.79 3.74 7.67
CA GLY A 27 13.97 4.49 8.08
C GLY A 27 13.97 5.94 7.61
N VAL A 28 13.56 6.18 6.36
CA VAL A 28 13.35 7.54 5.85
C VAL A 28 12.31 8.30 6.68
N LEU A 29 11.20 7.64 7.07
CA LEU A 29 10.19 8.24 7.93
C LEU A 29 10.73 8.53 9.34
N SER A 30 11.59 7.66 9.88
CA SER A 30 12.23 7.85 11.19
C SER A 30 13.14 9.09 11.17
N GLU A 31 14.00 9.19 10.17
CA GLU A 31 14.88 10.35 9.97
C GLU A 31 14.10 11.65 9.76
N ALA A 32 13.01 11.61 8.97
CA ALA A 32 12.12 12.75 8.75
C ALA A 32 11.43 13.21 10.05
N MET A 33 11.34 12.35 11.07
CA MET A 33 10.87 12.70 12.40
C MET A 33 11.97 13.21 13.34
N GLY A 34 13.24 13.14 12.95
CA GLY A 34 14.39 13.47 13.78
C GLY A 34 14.82 12.33 14.70
N LEU A 35 14.46 11.08 14.38
CA LEU A 35 14.83 9.89 15.12
C LEU A 35 16.00 9.17 14.47
N GLU A 36 16.60 8.21 15.17
CA GLU A 36 17.54 7.27 14.54
C GLU A 36 16.86 6.49 13.40
N THR A 37 17.61 6.19 12.34
CA THR A 37 17.11 5.53 11.12
C THR A 37 16.31 4.25 11.39
N GLU A 38 16.60 3.51 12.46
CA GLU A 38 15.92 2.25 12.74
C GLU A 38 14.76 2.38 13.74
N ALA A 39 14.40 3.59 14.19
CA ALA A 39 13.46 3.79 15.29
C ALA A 39 12.08 3.18 15.03
N LEU A 40 11.47 3.45 13.86
CA LEU A 40 10.17 2.87 13.53
C LEU A 40 10.22 1.35 13.33
N THR A 41 11.28 0.84 12.69
CA THR A 41 11.44 -0.60 12.49
C THR A 41 11.60 -1.34 13.82
N LYS A 42 12.36 -0.77 14.78
CA LYS A 42 12.51 -1.32 16.15
C LYS A 42 11.22 -1.24 16.97
N ALA A 43 10.36 -0.24 16.71
CA ALA A 43 9.06 -0.14 17.35
C ALA A 43 8.07 -1.22 16.86
N CYS A 44 8.25 -1.72 15.64
CA CYS A 44 7.51 -2.85 15.11
C CYS A 44 8.18 -4.18 15.52
N VAL A 45 7.96 -4.60 16.77
CA VAL A 45 8.59 -5.79 17.39
C VAL A 45 8.45 -7.05 16.52
N ASP A 46 7.25 -7.29 15.98
CA ASP A 46 6.96 -8.35 15.02
C ASP A 46 6.24 -7.75 13.80
N MET A 47 6.99 -7.48 12.73
CA MET A 47 6.39 -7.06 11.46
C MET A 47 5.80 -8.26 10.73
N ASP A 48 4.46 -8.33 10.71
CA ASP A 48 3.74 -9.23 9.83
C ASP A 48 3.64 -8.65 8.42
N GLN A 49 3.72 -9.51 7.41
CA GLN A 49 3.59 -9.13 6.00
C GLN A 49 2.46 -9.92 5.35
N LYS A 50 1.46 -9.19 4.87
CA LYS A 50 0.36 -9.77 4.10
C LYS A 50 0.47 -9.39 2.64
N VAL A 51 0.50 -10.41 1.77
CA VAL A 51 0.37 -10.22 0.32
C VAL A 51 -1.09 -10.40 -0.07
N VAL A 52 -1.67 -9.37 -0.69
CA VAL A 52 -3.03 -9.40 -1.24
C VAL A 52 -2.96 -9.22 -2.75
N VAL A 53 -3.61 -10.13 -3.48
CA VAL A 53 -3.70 -10.07 -4.93
C VAL A 53 -5.14 -9.71 -5.29
N ASN A 54 -5.32 -8.54 -5.91
CA ASN A 54 -6.62 -8.06 -6.32
C ASN A 54 -6.82 -8.33 -7.81
N PHE A 55 -7.96 -8.92 -8.18
CA PHE A 55 -8.38 -9.09 -9.57
C PHE A 55 -9.73 -8.41 -9.76
N TYR A 56 -9.77 -7.41 -10.62
CA TYR A 56 -10.96 -6.63 -10.93
C TYR A 56 -11.46 -6.98 -12.35
N PRO A 57 -12.52 -7.79 -12.50
CA PRO A 57 -13.10 -8.08 -13.81
C PRO A 57 -13.73 -6.84 -14.44
N LYS A 58 -13.88 -6.85 -15.78
CA LYS A 58 -14.63 -5.82 -16.49
C LYS A 58 -16.05 -5.70 -15.93
N CYS A 59 -16.46 -4.49 -15.56
CA CYS A 59 -17.78 -4.22 -15.03
C CYS A 59 -18.72 -3.67 -16.12
N PRO A 60 -19.96 -4.18 -16.28
CA PRO A 60 -20.92 -3.61 -17.23
C PRO A 60 -21.51 -2.28 -16.75
N GLN A 61 -21.44 -1.98 -15.45
CA GLN A 61 -21.97 -0.75 -14.84
C GLN A 61 -20.92 -0.13 -13.90
N PRO A 62 -19.78 0.35 -14.45
CA PRO A 62 -18.65 0.85 -13.67
C PRO A 62 -19.01 2.09 -12.83
N ASP A 63 -19.92 2.95 -13.31
CA ASP A 63 -20.37 4.14 -12.58
C ASP A 63 -21.18 3.81 -11.31
N LEU A 64 -21.67 2.58 -11.19
CA LEU A 64 -22.47 2.11 -10.05
C LEU A 64 -21.70 1.13 -9.16
N THR A 65 -20.46 0.80 -9.51
CA THR A 65 -19.69 -0.27 -8.87
C THR A 65 -18.30 0.21 -8.49
N LEU A 66 -17.81 -0.23 -7.33
CA LEU A 66 -16.40 -0.07 -6.95
C LEU A 66 -15.75 -1.44 -6.89
N GLY A 67 -14.51 -1.54 -7.38
CA GLY A 67 -13.69 -2.74 -7.20
C GLY A 67 -13.31 -2.90 -5.74
N LEU A 68 -12.90 -1.82 -5.09
CA LEU A 68 -12.62 -1.77 -3.67
C LEU A 68 -13.22 -0.50 -3.07
N LYS A 69 -14.04 -0.67 -2.02
CA LYS A 69 -14.69 0.45 -1.34
C LYS A 69 -13.64 1.37 -0.72
N ARG A 70 -14.04 2.63 -0.55
CA ARG A 70 -13.22 3.64 0.13
C ARG A 70 -12.84 3.18 1.55
N HIS A 71 -11.55 3.19 1.85
CA HIS A 71 -10.99 2.81 3.14
C HIS A 71 -9.59 3.38 3.36
N THR A 72 -9.07 3.19 4.57
CA THR A 72 -7.65 3.31 4.92
C THR A 72 -7.08 1.93 5.23
N ASP A 73 -5.77 1.76 5.10
CA ASP A 73 -5.11 0.47 5.36
C ASP A 73 -4.86 0.25 6.86
N PRO A 74 -5.28 -0.89 7.44
CA PRO A 74 -4.93 -1.26 8.80
C PRO A 74 -3.49 -1.81 8.83
N GLY A 75 -2.50 -0.93 8.88
CA GLY A 75 -1.09 -1.31 8.87
C GLY A 75 -0.14 -0.12 8.95
N THR A 76 1.17 -0.37 8.89
CA THR A 76 2.17 0.70 8.94
C THR A 76 2.37 1.32 7.57
N ILE A 77 2.66 0.49 6.56
CA ILE A 77 2.96 0.93 5.20
C ILE A 77 2.48 -0.12 4.20
N THR A 78 1.94 0.34 3.08
CA THR A 78 1.55 -0.49 1.94
C THR A 78 2.47 -0.19 0.77
N VAL A 79 2.96 -1.23 0.11
CA VAL A 79 3.71 -1.14 -1.15
C VAL A 79 2.92 -1.89 -2.22
N LEU A 80 2.34 -1.13 -3.14
CA LEU A 80 1.44 -1.62 -4.17
C LEU A 80 2.15 -1.65 -5.53
N LEU A 81 2.13 -2.82 -6.16
CA LEU A 81 2.38 -2.98 -7.59
C LEU A 81 1.04 -2.90 -8.32
N GLN A 82 0.90 -1.94 -9.22
CA GLN A 82 -0.27 -1.78 -10.08
C GLN A 82 0.04 -2.22 -11.51
N ASP A 83 -0.98 -2.71 -12.21
CA ASP A 83 -0.88 -2.94 -13.65
C ASP A 83 -1.03 -1.62 -14.43
N THR A 84 -1.04 -1.71 -15.76
CA THR A 84 -1.17 -0.54 -16.64
C THR A 84 -2.62 -0.08 -16.83
N VAL A 85 -3.62 -0.78 -16.28
CA VAL A 85 -5.03 -0.39 -16.37
C VAL A 85 -5.33 0.73 -15.37
N GLY A 86 -4.71 0.68 -14.19
CA GLY A 86 -4.91 1.65 -13.13
C GLY A 86 -6.25 1.47 -12.41
N GLY A 87 -6.85 2.58 -11.96
CA GLY A 87 -8.13 2.57 -11.22
C GLY A 87 -8.00 2.89 -9.73
N LEU A 88 -6.77 2.97 -9.19
CA LEU A 88 -6.54 3.49 -7.85
C LEU A 88 -6.86 4.98 -7.79
N GLN A 89 -7.65 5.38 -6.79
CA GLN A 89 -7.94 6.77 -6.49
C GLN A 89 -7.61 7.06 -5.04
N ALA A 90 -6.73 8.04 -4.81
CA ALA A 90 -6.54 8.65 -3.50
C ALA A 90 -7.66 9.65 -3.26
N THR A 91 -8.23 9.65 -2.06
CA THR A 91 -9.39 10.48 -1.70
C THR A 91 -9.09 11.41 -0.53
N ARG A 92 -9.77 12.56 -0.50
CA ARG A 92 -9.74 13.54 0.59
C ARG A 92 -11.15 14.09 0.80
N ASP A 93 -11.32 14.82 1.91
CA ASP A 93 -12.57 15.53 2.24
C ASP A 93 -13.79 14.61 2.25
N ASN A 94 -13.66 13.44 2.89
CA ASN A 94 -14.67 12.38 2.92
C ASN A 94 -15.11 11.92 1.52
N GLY A 95 -14.15 11.83 0.58
CA GLY A 95 -14.36 11.34 -0.78
C GLY A 95 -14.86 12.40 -1.77
N LYS A 96 -14.93 13.68 -1.38
CA LYS A 96 -15.30 14.79 -2.27
C LYS A 96 -14.19 15.11 -3.27
N THR A 97 -12.93 15.04 -2.82
CA THR A 97 -11.77 15.24 -3.67
C THR A 97 -11.17 13.88 -3.99
N ARG A 98 -10.95 13.59 -5.28
CA ARG A 98 -10.38 12.33 -5.76
C ARG A 98 -9.26 12.61 -6.74
N ILE A 99 -8.16 11.88 -6.59
CA ILE A 99 -6.99 11.96 -7.46
C ILE A 99 -6.73 10.55 -7.98
N THR A 100 -6.84 10.38 -9.30
CA THR A 100 -6.45 9.13 -9.96
C THR A 100 -4.94 8.99 -9.91
N VAL A 101 -4.46 7.90 -9.32
CA VAL A 101 -3.05 7.56 -9.29
C VAL A 101 -2.70 6.91 -10.61
N GLN A 102 -1.90 7.59 -11.43
CA GLN A 102 -1.51 7.07 -12.74
C GLN A 102 -0.51 5.92 -12.57
N PRO A 103 -0.69 4.79 -13.29
CA PRO A 103 0.34 3.77 -13.40
C PRO A 103 1.64 4.35 -13.96
N VAL A 104 2.76 4.03 -13.31
CA VAL A 104 4.09 4.37 -13.78
C VAL A 104 4.87 3.06 -13.92
N GLU A 105 5.37 2.79 -15.11
CA GLU A 105 6.13 1.57 -15.41
C GLU A 105 7.37 1.48 -14.50
N GLY A 106 7.57 0.31 -13.89
CA GLY A 106 8.70 0.06 -12.98
C GLY A 106 8.59 0.73 -11.61
N ALA A 107 7.46 1.34 -11.26
CA ALA A 107 7.27 2.01 -9.98
C ALA A 107 6.25 1.28 -9.08
N PHE A 108 6.47 1.39 -7.77
CA PHE A 108 5.48 1.04 -6.75
C PHE A 108 4.74 2.29 -6.27
N VAL A 109 3.46 2.14 -5.94
CA VAL A 109 2.74 3.11 -5.13
C VAL A 109 2.98 2.77 -3.67
N VAL A 110 3.33 3.78 -2.87
CA VAL A 110 3.55 3.62 -1.44
C VAL A 110 2.58 4.52 -0.70
N ASN A 111 1.86 3.98 0.28
CA ASN A 111 1.04 4.75 1.18
C ASN A 111 1.22 4.34 2.63
N LEU A 112 0.97 5.30 3.52
CA LEU A 112 0.97 5.05 4.95
C LEU A 112 -0.40 4.52 5.37
N GLY A 113 -0.40 3.52 6.25
CA GLY A 113 -1.60 3.01 6.89
C GLY A 113 -1.85 3.66 8.25
N ASP A 114 -2.88 3.18 8.94
CA ASP A 114 -3.36 3.73 10.20
C ASP A 114 -2.31 3.60 11.32
N HIS A 115 -1.62 2.46 11.43
CA HIS A 115 -0.57 2.27 12.44
C HIS A 115 0.60 3.22 12.20
N GLY A 116 0.99 3.45 10.94
CA GLY A 116 2.05 4.39 10.59
C GLY A 116 1.68 5.82 10.98
N HIS A 117 0.41 6.21 10.75
CA HIS A 117 -0.11 7.49 11.22
C HIS A 117 0.02 7.62 12.75
N TYR A 118 -0.44 6.63 13.51
CA TYR A 118 -0.36 6.64 14.97
C TYR A 118 1.07 6.62 15.51
N LEU A 119 1.95 5.78 14.96
CA LEU A 119 3.37 5.71 15.34
C LEU A 119 4.10 7.04 15.12
N SER A 120 3.68 7.80 14.09
CA SER A 120 4.20 9.14 13.82
C SER A 120 3.54 10.25 14.64
N ASN A 121 2.66 9.91 15.58
CA ASN A 121 1.81 10.84 16.33
C ASN A 121 1.06 11.82 15.41
N GLY A 122 0.54 11.30 14.29
CA GLY A 122 -0.22 12.05 13.30
C GLY A 122 0.60 12.96 12.38
N ARG A 123 1.93 12.94 12.46
CA ARG A 123 2.82 13.76 11.63
C ARG A 123 2.74 13.40 10.15
N PHE A 124 2.55 12.12 9.84
CA PHE A 124 2.28 11.65 8.48
C PHE A 124 0.83 11.19 8.37
N ARG A 125 0.16 11.55 7.26
CA ARG A 125 -1.25 11.19 7.04
C ARG A 125 -1.33 9.78 6.44
N ASN A 126 -2.27 8.99 6.95
CA ASN A 126 -2.73 7.78 6.28
C ASN A 126 -3.45 8.14 4.96
N ALA A 127 -3.51 7.18 4.04
CA ALA A 127 -4.17 7.38 2.75
C ALA A 127 -5.58 6.79 2.74
N ASP A 128 -6.58 7.67 2.66
CA ASP A 128 -7.94 7.30 2.27
C ASP A 128 -7.97 7.07 0.76
N HIS A 129 -8.44 5.91 0.31
CA HIS A 129 -8.37 5.52 -1.09
C HIS A 129 -9.41 4.46 -1.48
N GLN A 130 -9.64 4.31 -2.78
CA GLN A 130 -10.56 3.31 -3.36
C GLN A 130 -10.02 2.79 -4.70
N ALA A 131 -10.59 1.69 -5.20
CA ALA A 131 -10.34 1.20 -6.56
C ALA A 131 -11.65 1.20 -7.37
N VAL A 132 -11.62 1.83 -8.54
CA VAL A 132 -12.72 1.80 -9.53
C VAL A 132 -12.54 0.66 -10.53
N VAL A 133 -13.61 0.29 -11.23
CA VAL A 133 -13.67 -0.81 -12.23
C VAL A 133 -14.35 -0.37 -13.51
#